data_AF-A0A350R170-F1
#
_entry.id   AF-A0A350R170-F1
#
_cell.length_a   1.000
_cell.length_b   1.000
_cell.length_c   1.000
_cell.angle_alpha   90.00
_cell.angle_beta   90.00
_cell.angle_gamma   90.00
#
_symmetry.space_group_name_H-M   'P 1'
#
loop_
_entity.id
_entity.type
_entity.pdbx_description
1 polymer ?
#
loop_
_entity_poly.entity_id
_entity_poly.type
_entity_poly.pdbx_seq_one_letter_code
_entity_poly.pdbx_strand_id
1 'polypeptide(L)' 'MQNDEQESLNIYLRQISTVPLLTVEEEIQLAAKISKGDAKARETMITANLRLVVKIAKEYSNIGLSLLDLIN' A
#
# COMPACT_ATOMS: atom_id res chain seq x y z
N MET A 1 22.66 4.72 8.70
CA MET A 1 22.11 4.85 7.34
C MET A 1 21.42 3.56 6.89
N GLN A 2 22.11 2.45 6.57
CA GLN A 2 21.41 1.20 6.16
C GLN A 2 20.46 0.63 7.23
N ASN A 3 20.81 0.72 8.53
CA ASN A 3 19.92 0.27 9.61
C ASN A 3 18.64 1.13 9.74
N ASP A 4 18.74 2.44 9.49
CA ASP A 4 17.63 3.38 9.69
C ASP A 4 16.55 3.22 8.61
N GLU A 5 16.96 2.94 7.37
CA GLU A 5 16.06 2.60 6.25
C GLU A 5 15.32 1.29 6.51
N GLN A 6 16.03 0.28 7.03
CA GLN A 6 15.45 -1.03 7.30
C GLN A 6 14.46 -0.98 8.47
N GLU A 7 14.74 -0.17 9.50
CA GLU A 7 13.81 0.12 10.59
C GLU A 7 12.57 0.88 10.11
N SER A 8 12.76 1.91 9.27
CA SER A 8 11.65 2.68 8.69
C SER A 8 10.73 1.80 7.82
N LEU A 9 11.32 0.92 7.00
CA LEU A 9 10.57 -0.05 6.21
C LEU A 9 9.79 -1.03 7.10
N ASN A 10 10.40 -1.53 8.17
CA ASN A 10 9.72 -2.44 9.10
C ASN A 10 8.53 -1.78 9.80
N ILE A 11 8.65 -0.50 10.18
CA ILE A 11 7.54 0.28 10.74
C ILE A 11 6.42 0.42 9.71
N TYR A 12 6.75 0.80 8.47
CA TYR A 12 5.79 0.92 7.38
C TYR A 12 5.05 -0.41 7.11
N LEU A 13 5.78 -1.53 7.01
CA LEU A 13 5.19 -2.85 6.79
C LEU A 13 4.23 -3.26 7.92
N ARG A 14 4.56 -2.93 9.18
CA ARG A 14 3.65 -3.17 10.32
C ARG A 14 2.39 -2.31 10.19
N GLN A 15 2.51 -1.04 9.85
CA GLN A 15 1.37 -0.14 9.70
C GLN A 15 0.39 -0.61 8.61
N ILE A 16 0.88 -1.02 7.43
CA ILE A 16 -0.01 -1.48 6.37
C ILE A 16 -0.62 -2.86 6.65
N SER A 17 -0.01 -3.65 7.54
CA SER A 17 -0.51 -4.99 7.91
C SER A 17 -1.74 -4.94 8.81
N THR A 18 -1.97 -3.83 9.51
CA THR A 18 -3.14 -3.65 10.39
C THR A 18 -4.39 -3.19 9.64
N VAL A 19 -4.23 -2.74 8.39
CA VAL A 19 -5.35 -2.33 7.54
C VAL A 19 -6.08 -3.58 7.04
N PRO A 20 -7.40 -3.71 7.28
CA PRO A 20 -8.18 -4.85 6.81
C PRO A 20 -8.26 -4.86 5.28
N LEU A 21 -8.37 -6.06 4.71
CA LEU A 21 -8.60 -6.22 3.28
C LEU A 21 -10.04 -5.86 2.95
N LEU A 22 -10.25 -5.23 1.80
CA LEU A 22 -11.58 -4.96 1.28
C LEU A 22 -12.16 -6.23 0.67
N THR A 23 -13.45 -6.41 0.90
CA THR A 23 -14.29 -7.31 0.11
C THR A 23 -14.63 -6.68 -1.23
N VAL A 24 -15.02 -7.50 -2.20
CA VAL A 24 -15.43 -7.05 -3.54
C VAL A 24 -16.59 -6.03 -3.46
N GLU A 25 -17.53 -6.23 -2.53
CA GLU A 25 -18.66 -5.33 -2.33
C GLU A 25 -18.20 -3.94 -1.82
N GLU A 26 -17.25 -3.91 -0.88
CA GLU A 26 -16.68 -2.67 -0.36
C GLU A 26 -15.89 -1.92 -1.44
N GLU A 27 -15.15 -2.62 -2.30
CA GLU A 27 -14.44 -2.01 -3.43
C GLU A 27 -15.41 -1.33 -4.40
N ILE A 28 -16.51 -1.99 -4.75
CA ILE A 28 -17.55 -1.41 -5.63
C ILE A 28 -18.16 -0.15 -5.00
N GLN A 29 -18.45 -0.19 -3.70
CA GLN A 29 -19.00 0.98 -2.99
C GLN A 29 -18.00 2.14 -2.92
N LEU A 30 -16.73 1.87 -2.64
CA LEU A 30 -15.68 2.87 -2.62
C LEU A 30 -15.47 3.48 -4.01
N ALA A 31 -15.42 2.65 -5.06
CA ALA A 31 -15.28 3.11 -6.44
C ALA A 31 -16.41 4.07 -6.84
N ALA A 32 -17.66 3.76 -6.47
CA ALA A 32 -18.82 4.62 -6.73
C ALA A 32 -18.79 5.96 -5.98
N LYS A 33 -18.14 6.01 -4.80
CA LYS A 33 -17.91 7.27 -4.06
C LYS A 33 -16.76 8.07 -4.66
N ILE A 34 -15.67 7.38 -5.04
CA ILE A 34 -14.50 7.99 -5.69
C ILE A 34 -14.91 8.65 -7.01
N SER A 35 -15.77 8.03 -7.81
CA SER A 35 -16.26 8.62 -9.07
C SER A 35 -17.05 9.91 -8.87
N LYS A 36 -17.52 10.18 -7.64
CA LYS A 36 -18.21 11.41 -7.25
C LYS A 36 -17.27 12.43 -6.58
N GLY A 37 -15.97 12.14 -6.52
CA GLY A 37 -14.96 13.03 -5.94
C GLY A 37 -14.73 12.84 -4.44
N ASP A 38 -15.17 11.72 -3.85
CA ASP A 38 -14.94 11.46 -2.42
C ASP A 38 -13.45 11.12 -2.15
N ALA A 39 -12.73 12.11 -1.61
CA ALA A 39 -11.32 11.99 -1.27
C ALA A 39 -11.06 10.97 -0.16
N LYS A 40 -11.98 10.81 0.79
CA LYS A 40 -11.84 9.86 1.91
C LYS A 40 -12.00 8.43 1.40
N ALA A 41 -12.97 8.19 0.52
CA ALA A 41 -13.11 6.90 -0.13
C ALA A 41 -11.86 6.53 -0.94
N ARG A 42 -11.25 7.51 -1.62
CA ARG A 42 -9.98 7.33 -2.35
C ARG A 42 -8.84 6.94 -1.41
N GLU A 43 -8.68 7.64 -0.28
CA GLU A 43 -7.67 7.33 0.72
C GLU A 43 -7.85 5.92 1.30
N THR A 44 -9.09 5.54 1.64
CA THR A 44 -9.41 4.18 2.11
C THR A 44 -9.05 3.12 1.08
N MET A 45 -9.40 3.33 -0.19
CA MET A 45 -9.08 2.37 -1.26
C MET A 45 -7.57 2.23 -1.50
N ILE A 46 -6.81 3.33 -1.39
CA ILE A 46 -5.34 3.30 -1.50
C ILE A 46 -4.74 2.53 -0.34
N THR A 47 -5.10 2.91 0.90
CA THR A 47 -4.51 2.33 2.13
C THR A 47 -4.78 0.83 2.25
N ALA A 48 -5.98 0.36 1.88
CA ALA A 48 -6.32 -1.06 1.87
C ALA A 48 -5.49 -1.88 0.85
N ASN A 49 -5.02 -1.24 -0.22
CA ASN A 49 -4.27 -1.89 -1.30
C ASN A 49 -2.74 -1.77 -1.16
N LEU A 50 -2.21 -1.10 -0.13
CA LEU A 50 -0.75 -0.95 0.05
C LEU A 50 -0.02 -2.29 0.19
N ARG A 51 -0.67 -3.32 0.76
CA ARG A 51 -0.12 -4.68 0.83
C ARG A 51 0.12 -5.29 -0.54
N LEU A 52 -0.74 -5.00 -1.52
CA LEU A 52 -0.59 -5.46 -2.90
C LEU A 52 0.60 -4.77 -3.56
N VAL A 53 0.74 -3.45 -3.38
CA VAL A 53 1.89 -2.69 -3.89
C VAL A 53 3.21 -3.30 -3.40
N VAL A 54 3.32 -3.55 -2.09
CA VAL A 54 4.53 -4.18 -1.52
C VAL A 54 4.76 -5.58 -2.07
N LYS A 55 3.71 -6.38 -2.28
CA LYS A 55 3.83 -7.72 -2.87
C LYS A 55 4.44 -7.63 -4.28
N ILE A 56 3.91 -6.74 -5.11
CA ILE A 56 4.40 -6.53 -6.48
C ILE A 56 5.84 -6.00 -6.42
N ALA A 57 6.13 -4.97 -5.62
CA ALA A 57 7.47 -4.40 -5.49
C ALA A 57 8.54 -5.44 -5.08
N LYS A 58 8.19 -6.39 -4.19
CA LYS A 58 9.08 -7.50 -3.82
C LYS A 58 9.43 -8.42 -4.99
N GLU A 59 8.58 -8.54 -6.00
CA GLU A 59 8.88 -9.34 -7.21
C GLU A 59 9.96 -8.66 -8.08
N TYR A 60 10.12 -7.33 -7.96
CA TYR A 60 11.10 -6.53 -8.70
C TYR A 60 12.37 -6.18 -7.91
N SER A 61 12.51 -6.62 -6.65
CA SER A 61 13.67 -6.25 -5.81
C SER A 61 15.01 -6.85 -6.27
N ASN A 62 15.01 -7.81 -7.20
CA ASN A 62 16.22 -8.42 -7.74
C ASN A 62 16.90 -7.61 -8.87
N ILE A 63 16.36 -6.42 -9.20
CA ILE A 63 16.82 -5.60 -10.34
C ILE A 63 17.84 -4.53 -9.90
N GLY A 64 18.32 -4.60 -8.65
CA GLY A 64 19.34 -3.68 -8.12
C GLY A 64 18.78 -2.37 -7.57
N LEU A 65 17.46 -2.25 -7.45
CA LEU A 65 16.76 -1.17 -6.73
C LEU A 65 16.39 -1.62 -5.31
N SER A 66 16.43 -0.70 -4.35
CA SER A 66 15.96 -1.01 -3.00
C SER A 66 14.44 -1.17 -2.98
N LEU A 67 13.92 -1.99 -2.06
CA LEU A 67 12.48 -2.16 -1.92
C LEU A 67 11.76 -0.84 -1.59
N LEU A 68 12.45 0.07 -0.90
CA LEU A 68 11.90 1.38 -0.55
C LEU A 68 11.75 2.27 -1.80
N ASP A 69 12.72 2.23 -2.72
CA ASP A 69 12.64 2.96 -3.99
C ASP A 69 11.55 2.42 -4.92
N LEU A 70 11.21 1.13 -4.80
CA LEU A 70 10.14 0.52 -5.58
C LEU A 70 8.73 0.83 -5.04
N ILE A 71 8.63 1.28 -3.78
CA ILE A 71 7.36 1.61 -3.11
C ILE A 71 7.04 3.11 -3.20
N ASN A 72 8.07 3.97 -3.19
CA ASN A 72 7.94 5.44 -3.11
C ASN A 72 7.62 6.13 -4.45
#